data_AF-A0A847G1I1-F1
#
_entry.id   AF-A0A847G1I1-F1
#
_cell.length_a   1.000
_cell.length_b   1.000
_cell.length_c   1.000
_cell.angle_alpha   90.00
_cell.angle_beta   90.00
_cell.angle_gamma   90.00
#
_symmetry.space_group_name_H-M   'P 1'
#
loop_
_entity.id
_entity.type
_entity.pdbx_description
1 polymer ?
#
loop_
_entity_poly.entity_id
_entity_poly.type
_entity_poly.pdbx_seq_one_letter_code
_entity_poly.pdbx_strand_id
1 'polypeptide(L)'
;MKFDQSHNANANQTRPSSQIDHVIGVMSAKGGVGKSFVAGLLACELVRQGYRVGVLDADFTAPSIPLHFGLHGPLKVGTYSFIPMESQSGVRVISMDLMVDNEEQSVIWKESLMGNVVEELWKNVEWGGLDYLLVDLPPATTESSIAMTQLLPLTGVIIVTTPQFISATMARRAVAVVQKTGIPVLGIVENFSGYRPGETGQEELVFGNSHVETVTRKAGAPLLVRIPLTPSAAELCDAGRIEDILLDESALLANNLTRAAAEAREKQAAAANNIALETAGPDTAIEADPLDPGYPVDEMSCAQTADVCNPFSDTVMHLIRSRENMGAMDHPDSQGFFIGRCGDRMQIDLRIIKDRIIEAKFLPEGCGATLAAGSMLTKMACTKTLEEAREITPDELVAALDGLPDDHLHCAELAVMTLREAVIDAVESFGKPLRKE
;
A
#
# COMPACT_ATOMS: atom_id res chain seq x y z
N MET A 1 13.00 -20.24 7.43
CA MET A 1 12.29 -20.17 8.72
C MET A 1 10.80 -20.26 8.44
N LYS A 2 10.14 -21.33 8.87
CA LYS A 2 8.67 -21.38 8.93
C LYS A 2 8.27 -20.46 10.08
N PHE A 3 7.61 -19.35 9.77
CA PHE A 3 7.10 -18.44 10.78
C PHE A 3 5.77 -18.98 11.30
N ASP A 4 5.76 -19.23 12.60
CA ASP A 4 4.62 -19.70 13.37
C ASP A 4 3.47 -18.68 13.33
N GLN A 5 2.27 -19.14 12.96
CA GLN A 5 1.05 -18.34 12.84
C GLN A 5 0.29 -18.20 14.18
N SER A 6 0.93 -18.41 15.32
CA SER A 6 0.25 -18.55 16.61
C SER A 6 0.15 -17.28 17.47
N HIS A 7 0.46 -16.08 16.97
CA HIS A 7 0.41 -14.84 17.77
C HIS A 7 -0.30 -13.68 17.03
N ASN A 8 -1.64 -13.72 16.87
CA ASN A 8 -2.49 -12.51 16.95
C ASN A 8 -4.02 -12.77 16.89
N ALA A 9 -4.61 -13.46 17.87
CA ALA A 9 -6.07 -13.64 17.92
C ALA A 9 -6.84 -12.41 18.46
N ASN A 10 -6.15 -11.42 19.07
CA ASN A 10 -6.77 -10.28 19.77
C ASN A 10 -6.57 -8.91 19.10
N ALA A 11 -5.79 -8.79 18.02
CA ALA A 11 -5.54 -7.48 17.37
C ALA A 11 -6.69 -6.99 16.48
N ASN A 12 -7.71 -7.81 16.21
CA ASN A 12 -8.70 -7.55 15.16
C ASN A 12 -10.14 -7.33 15.66
N GLN A 13 -10.33 -7.11 16.97
CA GLN A 13 -11.66 -6.91 17.55
C GLN A 13 -11.95 -5.42 17.75
N THR A 14 -13.04 -4.93 17.16
CA THR A 14 -13.69 -3.68 17.58
C THR A 14 -14.20 -3.81 19.00
N ARG A 15 -14.69 -2.71 19.58
CA ARG A 15 -15.46 -2.79 20.83
C ARG A 15 -16.54 -3.88 20.74
N PRO A 16 -16.79 -4.64 21.82
CA PRO A 16 -17.86 -5.65 21.84
C PRO A 16 -19.25 -5.09 21.53
N SER A 17 -19.47 -3.79 21.75
CA SER A 17 -20.71 -3.06 21.41
C SER A 17 -20.85 -2.72 19.92
N SER A 18 -19.78 -2.89 19.15
CA SER A 18 -19.70 -2.53 17.73
C SER A 18 -19.61 -3.80 16.89
N GLN A 19 -20.58 -3.99 15.99
CA GLN A 19 -20.61 -5.09 15.04
C GLN A 19 -20.72 -4.51 13.63
N ILE A 20 -19.76 -4.88 12.77
CA ILE A 20 -19.65 -4.34 11.42
C ILE A 20 -19.61 -5.52 10.44
N ASP A 21 -20.59 -5.60 9.55
CA ASP A 21 -20.73 -6.74 8.62
C ASP A 21 -19.74 -6.66 7.45
N HIS A 22 -19.54 -5.46 6.90
CA HIS A 22 -18.61 -5.21 5.79
C HIS A 22 -17.72 -4.00 6.08
N VAL A 23 -16.40 -4.22 6.10
CA VAL A 23 -15.41 -3.14 6.13
C VAL A 23 -14.81 -3.01 4.74
N ILE A 24 -15.08 -1.90 4.05
CA ILE A 24 -14.66 -1.67 2.65
C ILE A 24 -13.64 -0.54 2.59
N GLY A 25 -12.43 -0.86 2.13
CA GLY A 25 -11.42 0.17 1.87
C GLY A 25 -11.68 0.88 0.54
N VAL A 26 -11.69 2.21 0.56
CA VAL A 26 -11.73 3.05 -0.65
C VAL A 26 -10.31 3.55 -0.91
N MET A 27 -9.72 3.13 -2.02
CA MET A 27 -8.31 3.38 -2.33
C MET A 27 -8.14 4.08 -3.68
N SER A 28 -7.08 4.85 -3.85
CA SER A 28 -6.66 5.42 -5.14
C SER A 28 -5.16 5.33 -5.32
N ALA A 29 -4.65 5.31 -6.54
CA ALA A 29 -3.19 5.29 -6.73
C ALA A 29 -2.51 6.66 -6.65
N LYS A 30 -3.29 7.75 -6.67
CA LYS A 30 -2.81 9.12 -6.56
C LYS A 30 -3.85 10.01 -5.85
N GLY A 31 -3.39 11.15 -5.34
CA GLY A 31 -4.27 12.22 -4.87
C GLY A 31 -5.07 12.87 -6.00
N GLY A 32 -6.20 13.49 -5.67
CA GLY A 32 -7.00 14.29 -6.61
C GLY A 32 -7.85 13.50 -7.62
N VAL A 33 -8.04 12.18 -7.45
CA VAL A 33 -8.99 11.40 -8.26
C VAL A 33 -10.43 11.45 -7.74
N GLY A 34 -10.68 12.13 -6.62
CA GLY A 34 -11.99 12.17 -5.96
C GLY A 34 -12.32 10.92 -5.13
N LYS A 35 -11.31 10.29 -4.52
CA LYS A 35 -11.47 9.10 -3.64
C LYS A 35 -12.49 9.35 -2.52
N SER A 36 -12.29 10.41 -1.75
CA SER A 36 -13.13 10.79 -0.62
C SER A 36 -14.54 11.23 -1.05
N PHE A 37 -14.65 11.86 -2.22
CA PHE A 37 -15.94 12.14 -2.87
C PHE A 37 -16.71 10.84 -3.18
N VAL A 38 -16.04 9.86 -3.79
CA VAL A 38 -16.64 8.54 -4.08
C VAL A 38 -17.04 7.81 -2.79
N ALA A 39 -16.20 7.87 -1.74
CA ALA A 39 -16.51 7.28 -0.44
C ALA A 39 -17.77 7.90 0.19
N GLY A 40 -17.87 9.24 0.22
CA GLY A 40 -19.03 9.95 0.73
C GLY A 40 -20.29 9.71 -0.10
N LEU A 41 -20.19 9.76 -1.44
CA LEU A 41 -21.32 9.50 -2.33
C LEU A 41 -21.89 8.09 -2.17
N LEU A 42 -20.99 7.09 -2.06
CA LEU A 42 -21.37 5.71 -1.76
C LEU A 42 -22.03 5.58 -0.39
N ALA A 43 -21.52 6.28 0.63
CA ALA A 43 -22.11 6.25 1.97
C ALA A 43 -23.55 6.77 1.97
N CYS A 44 -23.77 7.94 1.35
CA CYS A 44 -25.09 8.55 1.20
C CYS A 44 -26.07 7.58 0.51
N GLU A 45 -25.64 6.94 -0.58
CA GLU A 45 -26.50 6.05 -1.33
C GLU A 45 -26.83 4.75 -0.57
N LEU A 46 -25.85 4.15 0.12
CA LEU A 46 -26.10 2.98 0.97
C LEU A 46 -27.11 3.30 2.08
N VAL A 47 -27.03 4.49 2.69
CA VAL A 47 -28.02 4.95 3.67
C VAL A 47 -29.41 5.11 3.03
N ARG A 48 -29.52 5.68 1.83
CA ARG A 48 -30.79 5.78 1.09
C ARG A 48 -31.41 4.42 0.80
N GLN A 49 -30.58 3.39 0.62
CA GLN A 49 -31.01 1.99 0.46
C GLN A 49 -31.39 1.31 1.78
N GLY A 50 -31.26 2.01 2.91
CA GLY A 50 -31.67 1.54 4.25
C GLY A 50 -30.56 0.83 5.04
N TYR A 51 -29.31 0.87 4.57
CA TYR A 51 -28.17 0.32 5.32
C TYR A 51 -27.71 1.27 6.42
N ARG A 52 -27.19 0.71 7.50
CA ARG A 52 -26.47 1.45 8.55
C ARG A 52 -25.02 1.60 8.12
N VAL A 53 -24.59 2.85 7.92
CA VAL A 53 -23.29 3.14 7.30
C VAL A 53 -22.42 3.99 8.21
N GLY A 54 -21.14 3.62 8.29
CA GLY A 54 -20.08 4.45 8.84
C GLY A 54 -19.05 4.84 7.78
N VAL A 55 -18.39 5.96 8.00
CA VAL A 55 -17.19 6.38 7.25
C VAL A 55 -16.07 6.70 8.23
N LEU A 56 -14.94 6.00 8.07
CA LEU A 56 -13.69 6.30 8.74
C LEU A 56 -12.75 7.01 7.76
N ASP A 57 -12.46 8.27 8.02
CA ASP A 57 -11.48 9.05 7.28
C ASP A 57 -10.07 8.74 7.81
N ALA A 58 -9.33 7.95 7.04
CA ALA A 58 -7.95 7.56 7.33
C ALA A 58 -6.94 8.32 6.45
N ASP A 59 -7.39 9.28 5.64
CA ASP A 59 -6.53 10.12 4.82
C ASP A 59 -6.08 11.36 5.61
N PHE A 60 -5.20 11.13 6.57
CA PHE A 60 -4.73 12.15 7.51
C PHE A 60 -3.94 13.30 6.88
N THR A 61 -3.54 13.17 5.61
CA THR A 61 -2.79 14.20 4.89
C THR A 61 -3.69 15.30 4.33
N ALA A 62 -4.93 14.95 4.01
CA ALA A 62 -5.93 15.85 3.45
C ALA A 62 -7.34 15.32 3.79
N PRO A 63 -7.72 15.35 5.08
CA PRO A 63 -9.05 14.89 5.49
C PRO A 63 -10.11 15.76 4.81
N SER A 64 -11.08 15.13 4.16
CA SER A 64 -12.12 15.82 3.39
C SER A 64 -13.52 15.27 3.62
N ILE A 65 -13.64 14.12 4.29
CA ILE A 65 -14.94 13.53 4.59
C ILE A 65 -15.79 14.45 5.47
N PRO A 66 -15.30 15.01 6.60
CA PRO A 66 -16.12 15.90 7.42
C PRO A 66 -16.64 17.12 6.66
N LEU A 67 -15.79 17.71 5.83
CA LEU A 67 -16.12 18.86 4.99
C LEU A 67 -17.26 18.52 4.03
N HIS A 68 -17.19 17.38 3.34
CA HIS A 68 -18.26 16.95 2.42
C HIS A 68 -19.63 16.83 3.11
N PHE A 69 -19.67 16.41 4.37
CA PHE A 69 -20.89 16.25 5.17
C PHE A 69 -21.28 17.51 5.96
N GLY A 70 -20.51 18.60 5.90
CA GLY A 70 -20.76 19.81 6.69
C GLY A 70 -20.66 19.58 8.20
N LEU A 71 -19.79 18.64 8.61
CA LEU A 71 -19.57 18.29 10.01
C LEU A 71 -18.44 19.14 10.59
N HIS A 72 -18.68 19.70 11.78
CA HIS A 72 -17.78 20.63 12.44
C HIS A 72 -17.54 20.27 13.91
N GLY A 73 -16.37 20.65 14.41
CA GLY A 73 -16.04 20.66 15.83
C GLY A 73 -15.34 19.40 16.34
N PRO A 74 -14.91 19.43 17.62
CA PRO A 74 -14.22 18.30 18.20
C PRO A 74 -15.19 17.13 18.45
N LEU A 75 -14.73 15.91 18.16
CA LEU A 75 -15.42 14.65 18.41
C LEU A 75 -15.76 14.58 19.89
N LYS A 76 -16.98 14.12 20.17
CA LYS A 76 -17.36 13.82 21.54
C LYS A 76 -16.56 12.62 22.03
N VAL A 77 -15.77 12.84 23.06
CA VAL A 77 -15.06 11.77 23.77
C VAL A 77 -15.94 11.27 24.91
N GLY A 78 -16.38 10.03 24.81
CA GLY A 78 -17.01 9.30 25.91
C GLY A 78 -15.99 8.94 26.99
N THR A 79 -16.41 8.30 28.09
CA THR A 79 -15.52 8.01 29.23
C THR A 79 -14.24 7.26 28.85
N TYR A 80 -14.30 6.40 27.83
CA TYR A 80 -13.15 5.65 27.29
C TYR A 80 -13.21 5.52 25.76
N SER A 81 -14.06 6.30 25.07
CA SER A 81 -14.51 6.07 23.69
C SER A 81 -14.49 7.32 22.84
N PHE A 82 -14.48 7.12 21.52
CA PHE A 82 -14.90 8.13 20.56
C PHE A 82 -16.36 7.86 20.14
N ILE A 83 -17.19 8.90 20.21
CA ILE A 83 -18.55 8.85 19.68
C ILE A 83 -18.51 9.41 18.25
N PRO A 84 -18.88 8.62 17.22
CA PRO A 84 -18.91 9.12 15.86
C PRO A 84 -19.91 10.25 15.71
N MET A 85 -19.59 11.24 14.87
CA MET A 85 -20.57 12.25 14.49
C MET A 85 -21.57 11.65 13.51
N GLU A 86 -22.80 12.14 13.54
CA GLU A 86 -23.87 11.66 12.67
C GLU A 86 -24.22 12.78 11.68
N SER A 87 -24.19 12.46 10.38
CA SER A 87 -24.61 13.36 9.33
C SER A 87 -26.13 13.53 9.30
N GLN A 88 -26.68 14.41 8.45
CA GLN A 88 -28.12 14.66 8.42
C GLN A 88 -28.92 13.43 7.96
N SER A 89 -28.34 12.60 7.10
CA SER A 89 -28.94 11.34 6.65
C SER A 89 -28.68 10.16 7.58
N GLY A 90 -27.82 10.29 8.59
CA GLY A 90 -27.51 9.22 9.55
C GLY A 90 -26.19 8.46 9.28
N VAL A 91 -25.30 8.99 8.43
CA VAL A 91 -23.96 8.42 8.24
C VAL A 91 -23.13 8.72 9.49
N ARG A 92 -22.54 7.67 10.09
CA ARG A 92 -21.62 7.83 11.23
C ARG A 92 -20.22 8.15 10.72
N VAL A 93 -19.64 9.28 11.10
CA VAL A 93 -18.34 9.75 10.60
C VAL A 93 -17.34 9.87 11.74
N ILE A 94 -16.14 9.34 11.50
CA ILE A 94 -14.93 9.61 12.29
C ILE A 94 -13.87 10.15 11.34
N SER A 95 -13.23 11.23 11.75
CA SER A 95 -12.03 11.78 11.11
C SER A 95 -11.14 12.41 12.17
N MET A 96 -9.85 12.48 11.89
CA MET A 96 -8.90 13.19 12.76
C MET A 96 -9.05 14.69 12.71
N ASP A 97 -9.57 15.24 11.61
CA ASP A 97 -9.86 16.68 11.50
C ASP A 97 -10.87 17.11 12.56
N LEU A 98 -11.78 16.20 12.88
CA LEU A 98 -12.76 16.36 13.94
C LEU A 98 -12.15 16.19 15.34
N MET A 99 -10.85 15.98 15.53
CA MET A 99 -10.25 15.91 16.88
C MET A 99 -9.58 17.21 17.33
N VAL A 100 -9.48 18.19 16.44
CA VAL A 100 -8.78 19.45 16.69
C VAL A 100 -9.81 20.54 17.01
N ASP A 101 -9.56 21.32 18.06
CA ASP A 101 -10.46 22.40 18.50
C ASP A 101 -10.48 23.60 17.53
N ASN A 102 -9.59 23.65 16.54
CA ASN A 102 -9.43 24.77 15.60
C ASN A 102 -9.21 24.28 14.17
N GLU A 103 -10.19 24.52 13.30
CA GLU A 103 -10.19 24.14 11.88
C GLU A 103 -9.06 24.82 11.06
N GLU A 104 -8.51 25.94 11.52
CA GLU A 104 -7.40 26.63 10.83
C GLU A 104 -6.01 26.05 11.20
N GLN A 105 -5.93 25.18 12.21
CA GLN A 105 -4.67 24.54 12.59
C GLN A 105 -4.45 23.27 11.77
N SER A 106 -3.67 23.38 10.69
CA SER A 106 -3.11 22.19 10.04
C SER A 106 -2.11 21.52 11.00
N VAL A 107 -2.59 20.47 11.68
CA VAL A 107 -1.74 19.64 12.53
C VAL A 107 -0.92 18.72 11.62
N ILE A 108 0.39 18.95 11.56
CA ILE A 108 1.31 18.04 10.85
C ILE A 108 1.47 16.79 11.71
N TRP A 109 0.76 15.74 11.35
CA TRP A 109 0.90 14.43 11.99
C TRP A 109 2.16 13.72 11.51
N LYS A 110 2.90 13.12 12.43
CA LYS A 110 4.01 12.24 12.07
C LYS A 110 3.46 10.96 11.45
N GLU A 111 3.92 10.60 10.27
CA GLU A 111 3.48 9.38 9.58
C GLU A 111 3.65 8.11 10.44
N SER A 112 4.68 8.07 11.28
CA SER A 112 4.94 6.96 12.22
C SER A 112 3.86 6.75 13.28
N LEU A 113 2.99 7.74 13.52
CA LEU A 113 1.90 7.65 14.49
C LEU A 113 0.57 7.23 13.86
N MET A 114 0.46 7.27 12.53
CA MET A 114 -0.82 7.07 11.83
C MET A 114 -1.36 5.64 12.03
N GLY A 115 -0.48 4.63 12.06
CA GLY A 115 -0.89 3.25 12.32
C GLY A 115 -1.54 3.08 13.69
N ASN A 116 -0.91 3.61 14.75
CA ASN A 116 -1.44 3.54 16.11
C ASN A 116 -2.77 4.30 16.24
N VAL A 117 -2.90 5.44 15.56
CA VAL A 117 -4.14 6.24 15.55
C VAL A 117 -5.28 5.47 14.87
N VAL A 118 -5.02 4.85 13.72
CA VAL A 118 -6.04 4.02 13.03
C VAL A 118 -6.45 2.83 13.90
N GLU A 119 -5.49 2.17 14.53
CA GLU A 119 -5.76 1.06 15.43
C GLU A 119 -6.62 1.49 16.64
N GLU A 120 -6.32 2.67 17.20
CA GLU A 120 -7.08 3.27 18.29
C GLU A 120 -8.52 3.62 17.86
N LEU A 121 -8.69 4.23 16.68
CA LEU A 121 -10.00 4.53 16.11
C LEU A 121 -10.81 3.26 15.81
N TRP A 122 -10.16 2.21 15.32
CA TRP A 122 -10.79 0.91 15.10
C TRP A 122 -11.28 0.29 16.42
N LYS A 123 -10.44 0.34 17.46
CA LYS A 123 -10.72 -0.31 18.75
C LYS A 123 -11.68 0.47 19.63
N ASN A 124 -11.65 1.81 19.63
CA ASN A 124 -12.28 2.63 20.67
C ASN A 124 -13.42 3.53 20.20
N VAL A 125 -13.86 3.40 18.94
CA VAL A 125 -15.07 4.08 18.45
C VAL A 125 -16.33 3.25 18.74
N GLU A 126 -17.38 3.93 19.21
CA GLU A 126 -18.72 3.36 19.40
C GLU A 126 -19.53 3.37 18.10
N TRP A 127 -19.10 2.54 17.15
CA TRP A 127 -19.79 2.36 15.86
C TRP A 127 -21.19 1.78 16.00
N GLY A 128 -21.48 1.00 17.04
CA GLY A 128 -22.74 0.26 17.16
C GLY A 128 -22.88 -0.81 16.07
N GLY A 129 -24.11 -1.13 15.67
CA GLY A 129 -24.35 -2.01 14.51
C GLY A 129 -24.25 -1.25 13.19
N LEU A 130 -23.35 -1.68 12.31
CA LEU A 130 -23.18 -1.19 10.94
C LEU A 130 -23.25 -2.33 9.94
N ASP A 131 -23.93 -2.10 8.82
CA ASP A 131 -23.92 -3.01 7.68
C ASP A 131 -22.66 -2.77 6.82
N TYR A 132 -22.27 -1.49 6.67
CA TYR A 132 -21.06 -1.08 5.95
C TYR A 132 -20.26 -0.04 6.75
N LEU A 133 -18.95 -0.26 6.88
CA LEU A 133 -17.97 0.76 7.24
C LEU A 133 -17.08 1.02 6.02
N LEU A 134 -17.15 2.23 5.48
CA LEU A 134 -16.26 2.68 4.42
C LEU A 134 -15.01 3.31 5.04
N VAL A 135 -13.84 2.89 4.61
CA VAL A 135 -12.56 3.45 5.08
C VAL A 135 -11.94 4.23 3.94
N ASP A 136 -11.91 5.56 4.07
CA ASP A 136 -11.22 6.42 3.11
C ASP A 136 -9.71 6.35 3.36
N LEU A 137 -9.04 5.45 2.65
CA LEU A 137 -7.62 5.17 2.86
C LEU A 137 -6.76 6.24 2.18
N PRO A 138 -5.52 6.49 2.64
CA PRO A 138 -4.60 7.31 1.89
C PRO A 138 -4.27 6.70 0.51
N PRO A 139 -3.63 7.45 -0.39
CA PRO A 139 -3.27 6.93 -1.71
C PRO A 139 -2.38 5.67 -1.65
N ALA A 140 -2.84 4.61 -2.32
CA ALA A 140 -2.44 3.19 -2.31
C ALA A 140 -1.00 2.83 -2.73
N THR A 141 -0.08 3.78 -2.67
CA THR A 141 1.35 3.57 -2.93
C THR A 141 2.24 4.06 -1.78
N THR A 142 1.64 4.63 -0.73
CA THR A 142 2.36 4.99 0.50
C THR A 142 2.49 3.77 1.41
N GLU A 143 3.58 3.72 2.19
CA GLU A 143 3.77 2.72 3.24
C GLU A 143 2.60 2.73 4.24
N SER A 144 2.08 3.92 4.55
CA SER A 144 0.92 4.13 5.42
C SER A 144 -0.33 3.40 4.94
N SER A 145 -0.63 3.41 3.63
CA SER A 145 -1.82 2.73 3.08
C SER A 145 -1.74 1.22 3.25
N ILE A 146 -0.57 0.63 3.02
CA ILE A 146 -0.35 -0.83 3.14
C ILE A 146 -0.45 -1.25 4.60
N ALA A 147 0.17 -0.48 5.51
CA ALA A 147 0.07 -0.73 6.94
C ALA A 147 -1.40 -0.69 7.41
N MET A 148 -2.18 0.31 6.95
CA MET A 148 -3.60 0.40 7.30
C MET A 148 -4.44 -0.77 6.80
N THR A 149 -4.17 -1.28 5.59
CA THR A 149 -4.87 -2.49 5.10
C THR A 149 -4.56 -3.75 5.90
N GLN A 150 -3.44 -3.79 6.63
CA GLN A 150 -3.08 -4.91 7.50
C GLN A 150 -3.64 -4.76 8.91
N LEU A 151 -3.82 -3.51 9.38
CA LEU A 151 -4.36 -3.19 10.70
C LEU A 151 -5.89 -3.32 10.75
N LEU A 152 -6.58 -3.00 9.65
CA LEU A 152 -8.03 -3.06 9.56
C LEU A 152 -8.48 -4.38 8.94
N PRO A 153 -9.54 -5.03 9.47
CA PRO A 153 -10.09 -6.26 8.89
C PRO A 153 -10.95 -5.96 7.66
N LEU A 154 -10.31 -5.47 6.59
CA LEU A 154 -10.97 -5.14 5.35
C LEU A 154 -11.56 -6.40 4.70
N THR A 155 -12.87 -6.42 4.51
CA THR A 155 -13.59 -7.48 3.80
C THR A 155 -13.46 -7.36 2.28
N GLY A 156 -13.05 -6.18 1.79
CA GLY A 156 -12.70 -5.93 0.40
C GLY A 156 -12.30 -4.47 0.17
N VAL A 157 -11.82 -4.17 -1.03
CA VAL A 157 -11.48 -2.79 -1.43
C VAL A 157 -12.04 -2.40 -2.78
N ILE A 158 -12.33 -1.12 -2.96
CA ILE A 158 -12.58 -0.50 -4.25
C ILE A 158 -11.43 0.41 -4.64
N ILE A 159 -11.12 0.45 -5.94
CA ILE A 159 -10.04 1.28 -6.49
C ILE A 159 -10.66 2.41 -7.32
N VAL A 160 -10.39 3.65 -6.94
CA VAL A 160 -10.82 4.86 -7.65
C VAL A 160 -9.69 5.33 -8.58
N THR A 161 -10.03 5.55 -9.85
CA THR A 161 -9.13 6.09 -10.88
C THR A 161 -9.86 7.10 -11.76
N THR A 162 -9.14 7.76 -12.66
CA THR A 162 -9.67 8.65 -13.70
C THR A 162 -9.30 8.13 -15.10
N PRO A 163 -9.91 8.62 -16.20
CA PRO A 163 -9.75 8.07 -17.55
C PRO A 163 -8.33 8.06 -18.11
N GLN A 164 -7.50 9.00 -17.68
CA GLN A 164 -6.15 9.18 -18.23
C GLN A 164 -5.31 7.90 -18.11
N PHE A 165 -4.54 7.62 -19.16
CA PHE A 165 -3.64 6.47 -19.21
C PHE A 165 -2.66 6.38 -18.02
N ILE A 166 -2.15 7.53 -17.56
CA ILE A 166 -1.24 7.61 -16.41
C ILE A 166 -1.96 7.16 -15.13
N SER A 167 -3.17 7.66 -14.88
CA SER A 167 -3.99 7.25 -13.73
C SER A 167 -4.28 5.75 -13.75
N ALA A 168 -4.66 5.20 -14.91
CA ALA A 168 -4.90 3.76 -15.06
C ALA A 168 -3.64 2.92 -14.81
N THR A 169 -2.48 3.38 -15.28
CA THR A 169 -1.19 2.71 -15.03
C THR A 169 -0.85 2.68 -13.53
N MET A 170 -1.10 3.77 -12.82
CA MET A 170 -0.91 3.84 -11.37
C MET A 170 -1.93 2.96 -10.63
N ALA A 171 -3.20 2.98 -11.02
CA ALA A 171 -4.25 2.14 -10.46
C ALA A 171 -3.92 0.64 -10.60
N ARG A 172 -3.34 0.21 -11.73
CA ARG A 172 -2.83 -1.16 -11.90
C ARG A 172 -1.72 -1.53 -10.91
N ARG A 173 -0.86 -0.59 -10.53
CA ARG A 173 0.17 -0.81 -9.50
C ARG A 173 -0.46 -0.94 -8.12
N ALA A 174 -1.41 -0.07 -7.77
CA ALA A 174 -2.18 -0.17 -6.53
C ALA A 174 -2.90 -1.52 -6.42
N VAL A 175 -3.57 -1.96 -7.48
CA VAL A 175 -4.19 -3.29 -7.56
C VAL A 175 -3.17 -4.42 -7.29
N ALA A 176 -1.97 -4.33 -7.88
CA ALA A 176 -0.94 -5.34 -7.66
C ALA A 176 -0.44 -5.38 -6.20
N VAL A 177 -0.43 -4.24 -5.51
CA VAL A 177 -0.09 -4.15 -4.08
C VAL A 177 -1.19 -4.80 -3.24
N VAL A 178 -2.45 -4.43 -3.46
CA VAL A 178 -3.60 -5.00 -2.73
C VAL A 178 -3.66 -6.51 -2.93
N GLN A 179 -3.45 -7.02 -4.14
CA GLN A 179 -3.47 -8.47 -4.41
C GLN A 179 -2.46 -9.26 -3.56
N LYS A 180 -1.35 -8.64 -3.13
CA LYS A 180 -0.37 -9.29 -2.23
C LYS A 180 -0.87 -9.42 -0.79
N THR A 181 -1.85 -8.61 -0.38
CA THR A 181 -2.43 -8.65 0.98
C THR A 181 -3.48 -9.75 1.14
N GLY A 182 -3.96 -10.33 0.02
CA GLY A 182 -5.05 -11.31 0.03
C GLY A 182 -6.45 -10.70 0.13
N ILE A 183 -6.56 -9.37 0.31
CA ILE A 183 -7.85 -8.67 0.37
C ILE A 183 -8.48 -8.63 -1.03
N PRO A 184 -9.77 -9.00 -1.20
CA PRO A 184 -10.41 -9.00 -2.50
C PRO A 184 -10.63 -7.58 -3.02
N VAL A 185 -10.24 -7.34 -4.27
CA VAL A 185 -10.64 -6.13 -4.99
C VAL A 185 -12.08 -6.33 -5.47
N LEU A 186 -13.03 -5.59 -4.89
CA LEU A 186 -14.46 -5.71 -5.19
C LEU A 186 -14.82 -5.04 -6.52
N GLY A 187 -14.06 -4.03 -6.92
CA GLY A 187 -14.22 -3.42 -8.23
C GLY A 187 -13.48 -2.10 -8.39
N ILE A 188 -13.60 -1.55 -9.59
CA ILE A 188 -12.95 -0.31 -10.01
C ILE A 188 -14.02 0.76 -10.22
N VAL A 189 -13.77 1.97 -9.75
CA VAL A 189 -14.57 3.17 -10.02
C VAL A 189 -13.75 4.10 -10.90
N GLU A 190 -14.28 4.47 -12.06
CA GLU A 190 -13.69 5.52 -12.90
C GLU A 190 -14.43 6.82 -12.65
N ASN A 191 -13.82 7.72 -11.88
CA ASN A 191 -14.34 9.06 -11.64
C ASN A 191 -13.92 10.00 -12.76
N PHE A 192 -14.69 11.07 -12.98
CA PHE A 192 -14.48 12.07 -14.02
C PHE A 192 -14.45 11.48 -15.45
N SER A 193 -15.33 10.53 -15.76
CA SER A 193 -15.32 9.77 -17.02
C SER A 193 -15.65 10.58 -18.27
N GLY A 194 -16.32 11.72 -18.10
CA GLY A 194 -16.78 12.61 -19.16
C GLY A 194 -17.58 13.77 -18.56
N TYR A 195 -18.07 14.67 -19.39
CA TYR A 195 -18.91 15.79 -18.98
C TYR A 195 -20.14 15.87 -19.88
N ARG A 196 -21.32 16.02 -19.30
CA ARG A 196 -22.58 16.17 -20.05
C ARG A 196 -23.20 17.54 -19.73
N PRO A 197 -23.03 18.56 -20.59
CA PRO A 197 -23.68 19.85 -20.39
C PRO A 197 -25.19 19.74 -20.64
N GLY A 198 -25.98 19.70 -19.56
CA GLY A 198 -27.44 19.61 -19.60
C GLY A 198 -27.99 18.23 -20.00
N GLU A 199 -29.31 18.06 -20.01
CA GLU A 199 -29.98 16.77 -20.28
C GLU A 199 -29.82 16.28 -21.75
N THR A 200 -29.47 17.16 -22.68
CA THR A 200 -29.38 16.85 -24.13
C THR A 200 -27.98 16.98 -24.71
N GLY A 201 -26.97 17.28 -23.89
CA GLY A 201 -25.59 17.46 -24.34
C GLY A 201 -24.95 16.14 -24.78
N GLN A 202 -24.15 16.18 -25.84
CA GLN A 202 -23.23 15.07 -26.13
C GLN A 202 -22.19 14.97 -25.01
N GLU A 203 -21.84 13.75 -24.63
CA GLU A 203 -20.82 13.50 -23.62
C GLU A 203 -19.44 13.91 -24.15
N GLU A 204 -18.82 14.87 -23.48
CA GLU A 204 -17.47 15.33 -23.78
C GLU A 204 -16.45 14.56 -22.93
N LEU A 205 -15.50 13.91 -23.58
CA LEU A 205 -14.43 13.17 -22.92
C LEU A 205 -13.29 14.13 -22.52
N VAL A 206 -13.51 14.92 -21.47
CA VAL A 206 -12.57 15.96 -20.98
C VAL A 206 -11.15 15.42 -20.75
N PHE A 207 -11.05 14.18 -20.27
CA PHE A 207 -9.76 13.52 -19.99
C PHE A 207 -9.36 12.47 -21.03
N GLY A 208 -10.01 12.49 -22.20
CA GLY A 208 -9.80 11.54 -23.29
C GLY A 208 -10.46 10.18 -23.05
N ASN A 209 -10.08 9.21 -23.86
CA ASN A 209 -10.64 7.85 -23.79
C ASN A 209 -10.32 7.17 -22.45
N SER A 210 -11.26 6.39 -21.96
CA SER A 210 -11.10 5.54 -20.78
C SER A 210 -10.03 4.46 -21.00
N HIS A 211 -9.22 4.23 -19.98
CA HIS A 211 -8.25 3.13 -19.92
C HIS A 211 -8.57 2.14 -18.79
N VAL A 212 -9.75 2.24 -18.18
CA VAL A 212 -10.14 1.48 -16.98
C VAL A 212 -10.19 -0.03 -17.21
N GLU A 213 -10.44 -0.47 -18.45
CA GLU A 213 -10.43 -1.90 -18.80
C GLU A 213 -9.08 -2.57 -18.52
N THR A 214 -7.99 -1.82 -18.62
CA THR A 214 -6.66 -2.33 -18.28
C THR A 214 -6.52 -2.56 -16.77
N VAL A 215 -7.24 -1.78 -15.96
CA VAL A 215 -7.27 -1.86 -14.49
C VAL A 215 -8.16 -3.00 -14.05
N THR A 216 -9.39 -3.10 -14.58
CA THR A 216 -10.34 -4.19 -14.24
C THR A 216 -9.76 -5.55 -14.59
N ARG A 217 -9.12 -5.68 -15.77
CA ARG A 217 -8.42 -6.91 -16.16
C ARG A 217 -7.28 -7.29 -15.20
N LYS A 218 -6.50 -6.31 -14.75
CA LYS A 218 -5.41 -6.54 -13.78
C LYS A 218 -5.97 -6.93 -12.41
N ALA A 219 -7.09 -6.34 -12.00
CA ALA A 219 -7.76 -6.63 -10.74
C ALA A 219 -8.47 -7.99 -10.72
N GLY A 220 -8.93 -8.46 -11.88
CA GLY A 220 -9.87 -9.58 -11.92
C GLY A 220 -11.22 -9.21 -11.30
N ALA A 221 -11.57 -7.92 -11.34
CA ALA A 221 -12.72 -7.33 -10.66
C ALA A 221 -13.53 -6.45 -11.62
N PRO A 222 -14.85 -6.29 -11.42
CA PRO A 222 -15.71 -5.54 -12.31
C PRO A 222 -15.43 -4.02 -12.27
N LEU A 223 -15.81 -3.34 -13.35
CA LEU A 223 -16.06 -1.90 -13.31
C LEU A 223 -17.38 -1.68 -12.57
N LEU A 224 -17.35 -0.97 -11.43
CA LEU A 224 -18.54 -0.69 -10.64
C LEU A 224 -19.36 0.42 -11.28
N VAL A 225 -18.71 1.52 -11.67
CA VAL A 225 -19.37 2.65 -12.32
C VAL A 225 -18.35 3.57 -13.00
N ARG A 226 -18.84 4.39 -13.93
CA ARG A 226 -18.17 5.57 -14.47
C ARG A 226 -18.94 6.81 -14.01
N ILE A 227 -18.33 7.67 -13.20
CA ILE A 227 -18.98 8.88 -12.68
C ILE A 227 -18.57 10.07 -13.55
N PRO A 228 -19.51 10.79 -14.17
CA PRO A 228 -19.19 11.97 -14.96
C PRO A 228 -18.79 13.16 -14.07
N LEU A 229 -18.03 14.08 -14.65
CA LEU A 229 -17.82 15.42 -14.10
C LEU A 229 -19.18 16.10 -13.96
N THR A 230 -19.52 16.45 -12.72
CA THR A 230 -20.79 17.09 -12.38
C THR A 230 -20.50 18.35 -11.58
N PRO A 231 -20.50 19.55 -12.20
CA PRO A 231 -20.18 20.80 -11.50
C PRO A 231 -21.05 21.06 -10.27
N SER A 232 -22.36 20.76 -10.35
CA SER A 232 -23.27 20.89 -9.20
C SER A 232 -22.90 19.98 -8.03
N ALA A 233 -22.30 18.81 -8.29
CA ALA A 233 -21.79 17.93 -7.24
C ALA A 233 -20.62 18.57 -6.49
N ALA A 234 -19.73 19.27 -7.21
CA ALA A 234 -18.63 20.01 -6.58
C ALA A 234 -19.15 21.16 -5.71
N GLU A 235 -20.10 21.96 -6.22
CA GLU A 235 -20.73 23.05 -5.45
C GLU A 235 -21.40 22.55 -4.17
N LEU A 236 -22.09 21.40 -4.24
CA LEU A 236 -22.71 20.78 -3.06
C LEU A 236 -21.67 20.24 -2.09
N CYS A 237 -20.58 19.65 -2.56
CA CYS A 237 -19.49 19.20 -1.68
C CYS A 237 -18.83 20.38 -0.94
N ASP A 238 -18.53 21.48 -1.65
CA ASP A 238 -17.93 22.68 -1.05
C ASP A 238 -18.87 23.34 -0.03
N ALA A 239 -20.20 23.17 -0.21
CA ALA A 239 -21.20 23.63 0.74
C ALA A 239 -21.47 22.65 1.90
N GLY A 240 -20.76 21.51 1.98
CA GLY A 240 -20.97 20.47 2.99
C GLY A 240 -22.30 19.73 2.85
N ARG A 241 -22.77 19.60 1.61
CA ARG A 241 -24.09 19.05 1.24
C ARG A 241 -23.97 17.87 0.28
N ILE A 242 -22.95 17.02 0.46
CA ILE A 242 -22.79 15.79 -0.34
C ILE A 242 -24.04 14.89 -0.31
N GLU A 243 -24.81 14.97 0.78
CA GLU A 243 -26.06 14.22 0.99
C GLU A 243 -27.17 14.62 0.02
N ASP A 244 -27.10 15.82 -0.56
CA ASP A 244 -28.07 16.34 -1.53
C ASP A 244 -27.73 15.96 -2.98
N ILE A 245 -26.59 15.30 -3.21
CA ILE A 245 -26.16 14.88 -4.55
C ILE A 245 -27.00 13.67 -4.98
N LEU A 246 -27.74 13.84 -6.07
CA LEU A 246 -28.52 12.79 -6.71
C LEU A 246 -27.93 12.51 -8.09
N LEU A 247 -27.25 11.37 -8.21
CA LEU A 247 -26.67 10.87 -9.45
C LEU A 247 -27.15 9.44 -9.69
N ASP A 248 -27.59 9.13 -10.90
CA ASP A 248 -27.95 7.74 -11.25
C ASP A 248 -26.75 6.79 -11.05
N GLU A 249 -25.53 7.30 -11.28
CA GLU A 249 -24.27 6.60 -11.07
C GLU A 249 -24.03 6.24 -9.59
N SER A 250 -24.56 7.03 -8.64
CA SER A 250 -24.42 6.71 -7.21
C SER A 250 -25.20 5.45 -6.84
N ALA A 251 -26.45 5.33 -7.33
CA ALA A 251 -27.27 4.13 -7.17
C ALA A 251 -26.62 2.90 -7.81
N LEU A 252 -26.05 3.06 -9.03
CA LEU A 252 -25.30 1.99 -9.70
C LEU A 252 -24.07 1.56 -8.90
N LEU A 253 -23.32 2.49 -8.34
CA LEU A 253 -22.15 2.21 -7.51
C LEU A 253 -22.52 1.36 -6.29
N ALA A 254 -23.52 1.78 -5.52
CA ALA A 254 -23.98 1.05 -4.35
C ALA A 254 -24.46 -0.36 -4.72
N ASN A 255 -25.34 -0.50 -5.73
CA ASN A 255 -25.87 -1.79 -6.17
C ASN A 255 -24.78 -2.76 -6.67
N ASN A 256 -23.82 -2.25 -7.44
CA ASN A 256 -22.73 -3.09 -7.95
C ASN A 256 -21.75 -3.47 -6.84
N LEU A 257 -21.51 -2.58 -5.87
CA LEU A 257 -20.68 -2.89 -4.70
C LEU A 257 -21.32 -3.95 -3.81
N THR A 258 -22.59 -3.80 -3.45
CA THR A 258 -23.27 -4.76 -2.56
C THR A 258 -23.29 -6.16 -3.18
N ARG A 259 -23.54 -6.26 -4.49
CA ARG A 259 -23.40 -7.52 -5.24
C ARG A 259 -21.98 -8.07 -5.18
N ALA A 260 -20.97 -7.26 -5.48
CA ALA A 260 -19.58 -7.71 -5.47
C ALA A 260 -19.11 -8.16 -4.08
N ALA A 261 -19.55 -7.47 -3.02
CA ALA A 261 -19.26 -7.82 -1.64
C ALA A 261 -19.92 -9.15 -1.23
N ALA A 262 -21.18 -9.39 -1.65
CA ALA A 262 -21.86 -10.66 -1.42
C ALA A 262 -21.15 -11.82 -2.12
N GLU A 263 -20.79 -11.67 -3.40
CA GLU A 263 -20.06 -12.68 -4.17
C GLU A 263 -18.67 -12.98 -3.56
N ALA A 264 -17.96 -11.96 -3.09
CA ALA A 264 -16.66 -12.14 -2.44
C ALA A 264 -16.79 -12.94 -1.13
N ARG A 265 -17.82 -12.65 -0.33
CA ARG A 265 -18.12 -13.36 0.92
C ARG A 265 -18.46 -14.82 0.67
N GLU A 266 -19.27 -15.12 -0.34
CA GLU A 266 -19.60 -16.50 -0.74
C GLU A 266 -18.36 -17.28 -1.17
N LYS A 267 -17.48 -16.67 -1.98
CA LYS A 267 -16.22 -17.28 -2.41
C LYS A 267 -15.29 -17.55 -1.23
N GLN A 268 -15.18 -16.63 -0.28
CA GLN A 268 -14.38 -16.80 0.93
C GLN A 268 -14.95 -17.91 1.83
N ALA A 269 -16.27 -17.97 2.01
CA ALA A 269 -16.92 -19.02 2.77
C ALA A 269 -16.73 -20.41 2.14
N ALA A 270 -16.83 -20.51 0.80
CA ALA A 270 -16.58 -21.74 0.07
C ALA A 270 -15.11 -22.19 0.18
N ALA A 271 -14.15 -21.26 0.09
CA ALA A 271 -12.74 -21.56 0.26
C ALA A 271 -12.41 -22.06 1.68
N ALA A 272 -12.99 -21.43 2.71
CA ALA A 272 -12.82 -21.86 4.11
C ALA A 272 -13.37 -23.28 4.37
N ASN A 273 -14.53 -23.61 3.79
CA ASN A 273 -15.11 -24.96 3.91
C ASN A 273 -14.25 -26.03 3.22
N ASN A 274 -13.65 -25.74 2.07
CA ASN A 274 -12.77 -26.69 1.38
C ASN A 274 -11.49 -26.98 2.17
N ILE A 275 -10.91 -25.97 2.83
CA ILE A 275 -9.73 -26.14 3.70
C ILE A 275 -10.08 -26.97 4.96
N ALA A 276 -11.27 -26.78 5.53
CA ALA A 276 -11.75 -27.57 6.66
C ALA A 276 -12.01 -29.06 6.30
N LEU A 277 -12.39 -29.34 5.05
CA LEU A 277 -12.57 -30.70 4.54
C LEU A 277 -11.22 -31.42 4.26
N GLU A 278 -10.20 -30.70 3.79
CA GLU A 278 -8.85 -31.28 3.56
C GLU A 278 -8.07 -31.52 4.86
N THR A 279 -8.35 -30.76 5.92
CA THR A 279 -7.74 -30.95 7.25
C THR A 279 -8.46 -31.99 8.11
N ALA A 280 -9.60 -32.50 7.65
CA ALA A 280 -10.38 -33.57 8.27
C ALA A 280 -10.38 -34.85 7.41
N GLY A 281 -9.20 -35.42 7.14
CA GLY A 281 -9.00 -36.77 6.59
C GLY A 281 -8.48 -37.73 7.66
N PRO A 282 -8.78 -39.05 7.58
CA PRO A 282 -9.01 -39.90 8.75
C PRO A 282 -7.73 -40.35 9.47
N ASP A 283 -7.83 -40.48 10.80
CA ASP A 283 -6.98 -41.33 11.61
C ASP A 283 -6.96 -42.75 11.01
N THR A 284 -5.88 -43.12 10.35
CA THR A 284 -5.57 -44.52 10.05
C THR A 284 -4.22 -44.86 10.65
N ALA A 285 -4.29 -45.66 11.72
CA ALA A 285 -3.18 -46.38 12.30
C ALA A 285 -2.38 -47.11 11.22
N ILE A 286 -1.06 -46.89 11.19
CA ILE A 286 -0.15 -47.70 10.39
C ILE A 286 0.21 -48.92 11.24
N GLU A 287 -0.45 -50.04 10.97
CA GLU A 287 0.08 -51.37 11.29
C GLU A 287 1.31 -51.63 10.42
N ALA A 288 2.37 -52.15 11.03
CA ALA A 288 3.62 -52.47 10.36
C ALA A 288 3.45 -53.70 9.46
N ASP A 289 3.74 -53.54 8.17
CA ASP A 289 3.91 -54.65 7.23
C ASP A 289 5.42 -54.98 7.10
N PRO A 290 5.86 -56.20 7.48
CA PRO A 290 7.25 -56.61 7.38
C PRO A 290 7.46 -57.45 6.13
N LEU A 291 8.07 -56.90 5.07
CA LEU A 291 8.83 -57.61 4.02
C LEU A 291 9.21 -56.65 2.86
N ASP A 292 10.42 -56.08 2.86
CA ASP A 292 11.39 -56.10 1.73
C ASP A 292 12.63 -55.24 2.06
N PRO A 293 13.83 -55.50 1.49
CA PRO A 293 15.07 -55.50 2.25
C PRO A 293 15.97 -54.32 1.86
N GLY A 294 16.72 -53.86 2.86
CA GLY A 294 17.88 -52.96 2.83
C GLY A 294 18.29 -52.25 1.54
N TYR A 295 18.40 -50.93 1.63
CA TYR A 295 19.60 -50.21 1.17
C TYR A 295 20.10 -49.27 2.27
N PRO A 296 21.43 -49.11 2.42
CA PRO A 296 22.04 -48.43 3.55
C PRO A 296 22.08 -46.91 3.36
N VAL A 297 22.06 -46.21 4.49
CA VAL A 297 22.55 -44.85 4.64
C VAL A 297 24.03 -44.81 4.30
N ASP A 298 24.44 -43.95 3.36
CA ASP A 298 25.84 -43.57 3.24
C ASP A 298 26.03 -42.13 2.78
N GLU A 299 27.02 -41.52 3.41
CA GLU A 299 27.50 -40.17 3.24
C GLU A 299 28.17 -39.97 1.87
N MET A 300 27.85 -38.86 1.22
CA MET A 300 28.72 -38.03 0.37
C MET A 300 29.76 -38.73 -0.53
N SER A 301 29.51 -38.79 -1.85
CA SER A 301 30.53 -38.35 -2.81
C SER A 301 29.95 -37.95 -4.18
N CYS A 302 30.66 -36.99 -4.75
CA CYS A 302 30.39 -36.18 -5.92
C CYS A 302 30.63 -36.94 -7.24
N ALA A 303 29.75 -36.78 -8.23
CA ALA A 303 30.14 -36.51 -9.62
C ALA A 303 28.92 -36.31 -10.54
N GLN A 304 28.84 -35.10 -11.08
CA GLN A 304 28.45 -34.81 -12.47
C GLN A 304 27.01 -35.11 -12.90
N THR A 305 26.15 -34.10 -12.71
CA THR A 305 25.31 -33.65 -13.83
C THR A 305 25.69 -32.21 -14.14
N ALA A 306 26.06 -31.98 -15.40
CA ALA A 306 26.50 -30.69 -15.90
C ALA A 306 25.29 -29.78 -16.16
N ASP A 307 25.53 -28.49 -15.89
CA ASP A 307 24.97 -27.33 -16.58
C ASP A 307 23.49 -26.96 -16.32
N VAL A 308 23.22 -26.42 -15.13
CA VAL A 308 22.33 -25.26 -15.04
C VAL A 308 23.24 -24.05 -14.99
N CYS A 309 23.51 -23.48 -16.16
CA CYS A 309 24.40 -22.35 -16.36
C CYS A 309 23.93 -21.18 -15.48
N ASN A 310 24.65 -20.91 -14.39
CA ASN A 310 24.37 -19.78 -13.53
C ASN A 310 24.86 -18.52 -14.26
N PRO A 311 23.98 -17.56 -14.61
CA PRO A 311 24.37 -16.41 -15.42
C PRO A 311 25.25 -15.40 -14.67
N PHE A 312 25.46 -15.59 -13.36
CA PHE A 312 26.21 -14.67 -12.50
C PHE A 312 27.60 -15.20 -12.14
N SER A 313 28.57 -14.29 -12.03
CA SER A 313 29.93 -14.59 -11.57
C SER A 313 29.94 -15.14 -10.13
N ASP A 314 31.02 -15.85 -9.76
CA ASP A 314 31.20 -16.34 -8.39
C ASP A 314 31.19 -15.20 -7.36
N THR A 315 31.72 -14.04 -7.74
CA THR A 315 31.71 -12.81 -6.92
C THR A 315 30.28 -12.31 -6.69
N VAL A 316 29.46 -12.22 -7.73
CA VAL A 316 28.04 -11.83 -7.61
C VAL A 316 27.28 -12.81 -6.72
N MET A 317 27.50 -14.12 -6.92
CA MET A 317 26.85 -15.16 -6.12
C MET A 317 27.27 -15.14 -4.66
N HIS A 318 28.55 -14.85 -4.40
CA HIS A 318 29.05 -14.67 -3.04
C HIS A 318 28.34 -13.50 -2.35
N LEU A 319 28.25 -12.34 -2.99
CA LEU A 319 27.63 -11.14 -2.42
C LEU A 319 26.12 -11.31 -2.19
N ILE A 320 25.42 -11.99 -3.10
CA ILE A 320 24.00 -12.36 -2.92
C ILE A 320 23.80 -13.19 -1.64
N ARG A 321 24.72 -14.11 -1.35
CA ARG A 321 24.63 -15.00 -0.19
C ARG A 321 25.10 -14.32 1.09
N SER A 322 26.21 -13.60 1.04
CA SER A 322 26.82 -12.97 2.22
C SER A 322 26.02 -11.76 2.70
N ARG A 323 25.34 -11.05 1.79
CA ARG A 323 24.56 -9.83 2.08
C ARG A 323 25.41 -8.79 2.81
N GLU A 324 26.69 -8.73 2.48
CA GLU A 324 27.67 -7.82 3.09
C GLU A 324 27.18 -6.38 2.97
N ASN A 325 27.26 -5.60 4.06
CA ASN A 325 26.76 -4.22 4.18
C ASN A 325 25.25 -4.00 3.98
N MET A 326 24.45 -5.07 3.82
CA MET A 326 23.00 -4.94 3.66
C MET A 326 22.33 -4.64 5.01
N GLY A 327 21.49 -3.60 5.04
CA GLY A 327 20.73 -3.18 6.21
C GLY A 327 20.57 -1.67 6.29
N ALA A 328 19.73 -1.21 7.23
CA ALA A 328 19.66 0.20 7.58
C ALA A 328 20.80 0.56 8.55
N MET A 329 21.22 1.83 8.51
CA MET A 329 22.03 2.42 9.56
C MET A 329 21.14 3.17 10.55
N ASP A 330 21.44 3.03 11.85
CA ASP A 330 20.83 3.87 12.87
C ASP A 330 21.50 5.25 12.86
N HIS A 331 20.71 6.31 12.71
CA HIS A 331 21.14 7.70 12.57
C HIS A 331 22.32 7.91 11.58
N PRO A 332 22.10 7.74 10.26
CA PRO A 332 23.13 8.03 9.26
C PRO A 332 23.41 9.53 9.17
N ASP A 333 24.63 9.88 8.79
CA ASP A 333 25.00 11.28 8.54
C ASP A 333 24.43 11.80 7.22
N SER A 334 24.24 10.90 6.25
CA SER A 334 23.54 11.18 5.00
C SER A 334 22.87 9.94 4.41
N GLN A 335 21.89 10.18 3.54
CA GLN A 335 21.09 9.13 2.94
C GLN A 335 20.73 9.44 1.49
N GLY A 336 20.81 8.43 0.63
CA GLY A 336 20.46 8.52 -0.78
C GLY A 336 19.42 7.50 -1.17
N PHE A 337 18.51 7.90 -2.07
CA PHE A 337 17.46 7.04 -2.61
C PHE A 337 17.38 7.18 -4.11
N PHE A 338 17.36 6.05 -4.83
CA PHE A 338 17.16 6.06 -6.27
C PHE A 338 16.27 4.91 -6.72
N ILE A 339 15.52 5.15 -7.81
CA ILE A 339 14.67 4.15 -8.45
C ILE A 339 15.23 3.90 -9.85
N GLY A 340 15.63 2.66 -10.10
CA GLY A 340 16.21 2.23 -11.36
C GLY A 340 15.17 2.12 -12.47
N ARG A 341 15.63 2.07 -13.72
CA ARG A 341 14.75 2.00 -14.91
C ARG A 341 13.90 0.72 -14.97
N CYS A 342 14.36 -0.37 -14.34
CA CYS A 342 13.62 -1.62 -14.18
C CYS A 342 12.58 -1.59 -13.06
N GLY A 343 12.58 -0.56 -12.21
CA GLY A 343 11.72 -0.44 -11.03
C GLY A 343 12.36 -0.92 -9.72
N ASP A 344 13.55 -1.54 -9.76
CA ASP A 344 14.35 -1.84 -8.58
C ASP A 344 14.72 -0.55 -7.85
N ARG A 345 14.85 -0.62 -6.53
CA ARG A 345 15.14 0.52 -5.67
C ARG A 345 16.33 0.22 -4.79
N MET A 346 17.04 1.28 -4.43
CA MET A 346 18.10 1.18 -3.45
C MET A 346 18.11 2.42 -2.58
N GLN A 347 18.32 2.19 -1.30
CA GLN A 347 18.71 3.21 -0.33
C GLN A 347 20.17 2.96 0.05
N ILE A 348 20.98 4.01 0.17
CA ILE A 348 22.34 3.95 0.72
C ILE A 348 22.44 4.95 1.88
N ASP A 349 22.89 4.44 3.03
CA ASP A 349 23.12 5.18 4.26
C ASP A 349 24.62 5.33 4.47
N LEU A 350 25.10 6.56 4.71
CA LEU A 350 26.51 6.84 4.94
C LEU A 350 26.76 7.40 6.34
N ARG A 351 27.85 6.94 6.95
CA ARG A 351 28.48 7.58 8.11
C ARG A 351 29.79 8.21 7.70
N ILE A 352 29.96 9.48 8.02
CA ILE A 352 31.01 10.33 7.48
C ILE A 352 31.75 11.00 8.63
N ILE A 353 33.07 10.83 8.66
CA ILE A 353 33.93 11.60 9.56
C ILE A 353 34.77 12.55 8.71
N LYS A 354 34.52 13.85 8.91
CA LYS A 354 35.08 14.96 8.11
C LYS A 354 34.62 14.92 6.66
N ASP A 355 35.33 14.22 5.80
CA ASP A 355 35.02 14.09 4.38
C ASP A 355 35.07 12.63 3.90
N ARG A 356 35.29 11.68 4.81
CA ARG A 356 35.48 10.25 4.50
C ARG A 356 34.33 9.41 4.98
N ILE A 357 33.87 8.52 4.10
CA ILE A 357 32.87 7.50 4.41
C ILE A 357 33.53 6.43 5.27
N ILE A 358 33.16 6.34 6.54
CA ILE A 358 33.68 5.33 7.47
C ILE A 358 32.81 4.08 7.52
N GLU A 359 31.54 4.21 7.16
CA GLU A 359 30.60 3.10 7.07
C GLU A 359 29.55 3.43 6.00
N ALA A 360 29.22 2.45 5.18
CA ALA A 360 28.15 2.53 4.20
C ALA A 360 27.28 1.28 4.32
N LYS A 361 25.97 1.48 4.45
CA LYS A 361 24.99 0.40 4.39
C LYS A 361 23.99 0.65 3.29
N PHE A 362 23.31 -0.39 2.84
CA PHE A 362 22.30 -0.26 1.82
C PHE A 362 21.10 -1.16 2.06
N LEU A 363 19.94 -0.72 1.59
CA LEU A 363 18.71 -1.50 1.52
C LEU A 363 18.29 -1.65 0.05
N PRO A 364 18.42 -2.86 -0.52
CA PRO A 364 17.96 -3.13 -1.87
C PRO A 364 16.50 -3.61 -1.87
N GLU A 365 15.71 -3.13 -2.82
CA GLU A 365 14.46 -3.76 -3.24
C GLU A 365 14.57 -4.08 -4.73
N GLY A 366 14.99 -5.29 -5.06
CA GLY A 366 15.26 -5.64 -6.44
C GLY A 366 15.75 -7.07 -6.63
N CYS A 367 16.28 -7.35 -7.81
CA CYS A 367 16.83 -8.65 -8.16
C CYS A 367 18.18 -8.94 -7.48
N GLY A 368 18.70 -10.16 -7.63
CA GLY A 368 19.99 -10.56 -7.07
C GLY A 368 21.17 -9.68 -7.54
N ALA A 369 21.13 -9.19 -8.78
CA ALA A 369 22.14 -8.27 -9.31
C ALA A 369 22.11 -6.91 -8.59
N THR A 370 20.92 -6.40 -8.22
CA THR A 370 20.76 -5.18 -7.41
C THR A 370 21.35 -5.36 -6.01
N LEU A 371 21.16 -6.52 -5.40
CA LEU A 371 21.77 -6.85 -4.11
C LEU A 371 23.31 -6.87 -4.22
N ALA A 372 23.84 -7.59 -5.21
CA ALA A 372 25.29 -7.68 -5.40
C ALA A 372 25.93 -6.32 -5.71
N ALA A 373 25.28 -5.51 -6.57
CA ALA A 373 25.72 -4.17 -6.89
C ALA A 373 25.76 -3.26 -5.67
N GLY A 374 24.74 -3.30 -4.79
CA GLY A 374 24.73 -2.51 -3.57
C GLY A 374 25.79 -2.96 -2.56
N SER A 375 25.98 -4.28 -2.37
CA SER A 375 27.03 -4.82 -1.50
C SER A 375 28.43 -4.44 -1.98
N MET A 376 28.71 -4.60 -3.27
CA MET A 376 30.01 -4.24 -3.83
C MET A 376 30.24 -2.72 -3.79
N LEU A 377 29.23 -1.92 -4.16
CA LEU A 377 29.38 -0.47 -4.21
C LEU A 377 29.62 0.13 -2.81
N THR A 378 28.87 -0.29 -1.80
CA THR A 378 29.08 0.18 -0.42
C THR A 378 30.48 -0.18 0.09
N LYS A 379 30.99 -1.35 -0.29
CA LYS A 379 32.36 -1.77 0.02
C LYS A 379 33.40 -0.89 -0.68
N MET A 380 33.19 -0.56 -1.96
CA MET A 380 34.05 0.35 -2.72
C MET A 380 34.00 1.79 -2.20
N ALA A 381 32.85 2.24 -1.69
CA ALA A 381 32.64 3.58 -1.16
C ALA A 381 33.28 3.76 0.23
N CYS A 382 33.30 2.72 1.07
CA CYS A 382 33.97 2.76 2.36
C CYS A 382 35.44 3.16 2.21
N THR A 383 35.92 4.04 3.10
CA THR A 383 37.26 4.65 3.16
C THR A 383 37.58 5.74 2.12
N LYS A 384 36.72 5.94 1.11
CA LYS A 384 36.84 7.04 0.14
C LYS A 384 36.38 8.37 0.72
N THR A 385 36.90 9.47 0.18
CA THR A 385 36.30 10.79 0.40
C THR A 385 34.97 10.92 -0.35
N LEU A 386 34.14 11.90 0.01
CA LEU A 386 32.89 12.19 -0.72
C LEU A 386 33.15 12.49 -2.21
N GLU A 387 34.24 13.19 -2.52
CA GLU A 387 34.66 13.47 -3.90
C GLU A 387 35.08 12.18 -4.62
N GLU A 388 35.91 11.35 -3.99
CA GLU A 388 36.32 10.05 -4.55
C GLU A 388 35.15 9.07 -4.73
N ALA A 389 34.15 9.11 -3.85
CA ALA A 389 32.97 8.26 -3.91
C ALA A 389 32.03 8.68 -5.05
N ARG A 390 31.93 9.99 -5.34
CA ARG A 390 31.12 10.54 -6.43
C ARG A 390 31.63 10.13 -7.82
N GLU A 391 32.95 9.96 -7.95
CA GLU A 391 33.61 9.58 -9.19
C GLU A 391 33.50 8.08 -9.52
N ILE A 392 32.98 7.24 -8.60
CA ILE A 392 32.74 5.82 -8.92
C ILE A 392 31.77 5.72 -10.09
N THR A 393 32.16 4.94 -11.09
CA THR A 393 31.36 4.73 -12.31
C THR A 393 30.65 3.36 -12.31
N PRO A 394 29.55 3.21 -13.08
CA PRO A 394 28.91 1.90 -13.25
C PRO A 394 29.85 0.85 -13.83
N ASP A 395 30.73 1.24 -14.77
CA ASP A 395 31.67 0.31 -15.40
C ASP A 395 32.72 -0.22 -14.41
N GLU A 396 33.23 0.63 -13.51
CA GLU A 396 34.12 0.20 -12.43
C GLU A 396 33.42 -0.75 -11.46
N LEU A 397 32.14 -0.51 -11.14
CA LEU A 397 31.34 -1.39 -10.30
C LEU A 397 31.08 -2.74 -10.98
N VAL A 398 30.76 -2.75 -12.28
CA VAL A 398 30.58 -3.99 -13.07
C VAL A 398 31.88 -4.77 -13.13
N ALA A 399 33.02 -4.10 -13.32
CA ALA A 399 34.33 -4.74 -13.29
C ALA A 399 34.65 -5.35 -11.92
N ALA A 400 34.32 -4.65 -10.82
CA ALA A 400 34.49 -5.17 -9.46
C ALA A 400 33.59 -6.38 -9.13
N LEU A 401 32.50 -6.56 -9.88
CA LEU A 401 31.59 -7.71 -9.78
C LEU A 401 32.03 -8.90 -10.66
N ASP A 402 33.16 -8.81 -11.36
CA ASP A 402 33.58 -9.75 -12.41
C ASP A 402 32.52 -9.87 -13.54
N GLY A 403 31.84 -8.78 -13.82
CA GLY A 403 30.78 -8.69 -14.84
C GLY A 403 29.38 -8.94 -14.31
N LEU A 404 28.40 -8.40 -15.04
CA LEU A 404 26.97 -8.66 -14.88
C LEU A 404 26.38 -9.02 -16.25
N PRO A 405 25.32 -9.85 -16.30
CA PRO A 405 24.56 -10.07 -17.53
C PRO A 405 24.08 -8.75 -18.16
N ASP A 406 24.01 -8.71 -19.50
CA ASP A 406 23.65 -7.51 -20.26
C ASP A 406 22.29 -6.91 -19.85
N ASP A 407 21.32 -7.76 -19.54
CA ASP A 407 19.99 -7.37 -19.08
C ASP A 407 19.99 -6.82 -17.64
N HIS A 408 21.08 -6.99 -16.89
CA HIS A 408 21.25 -6.56 -15.51
C HIS A 408 22.32 -5.46 -15.30
N LEU A 409 22.98 -4.97 -16.34
CA LEU A 409 23.96 -3.87 -16.23
C LEU A 409 23.37 -2.59 -15.59
N HIS A 410 22.08 -2.35 -15.80
CA HIS A 410 21.34 -1.23 -15.19
C HIS A 410 21.29 -1.28 -13.65
N CYS A 411 21.56 -2.44 -13.03
CA CYS A 411 21.63 -2.58 -11.57
C CYS A 411 22.87 -1.87 -10.99
N ALA A 412 23.97 -1.84 -11.74
CA ALA A 412 25.16 -1.07 -11.35
C ALA A 412 24.90 0.44 -11.45
N GLU A 413 24.19 0.87 -12.50
CA GLU A 413 23.77 2.28 -12.63
C GLU A 413 22.88 2.71 -11.45
N LEU A 414 21.89 1.89 -11.08
CA LEU A 414 21.03 2.14 -9.92
C LEU A 414 21.86 2.36 -8.65
N ALA A 415 22.78 1.45 -8.35
CA ALA A 415 23.61 1.54 -7.17
C ALA A 415 24.43 2.85 -7.17
N VAL A 416 25.12 3.14 -8.28
CA VAL A 416 25.97 4.34 -8.41
C VAL A 416 25.18 5.63 -8.28
N MET A 417 23.99 5.72 -8.91
CA MET A 417 23.14 6.91 -8.77
C MET A 417 22.65 7.08 -7.33
N THR A 418 22.30 5.98 -6.64
CA THR A 418 21.91 6.03 -5.23
C THR A 418 23.04 6.56 -4.35
N LEU A 419 24.29 6.13 -4.59
CA LEU A 419 25.45 6.62 -3.85
C LEU A 419 25.68 8.12 -4.10
N ARG A 420 25.47 8.57 -5.34
CA ARG A 420 25.59 10.01 -5.67
C ARG A 420 24.56 10.86 -4.94
N GLU A 421 23.31 10.40 -4.84
CA GLU A 421 22.29 11.08 -4.02
C GLU A 421 22.72 11.14 -2.54
N ALA A 422 23.25 10.04 -1.98
CA ALA A 422 23.73 10.03 -0.60
C ALA A 422 24.92 10.97 -0.36
N VAL A 423 25.79 11.13 -1.37
CA VAL A 423 26.91 12.08 -1.33
C VAL A 423 26.43 13.53 -1.48
N ILE A 424 25.43 13.79 -2.33
CA ILE A 424 24.82 15.12 -2.46
C ILE A 424 24.20 15.54 -1.13
N ASP A 425 23.39 14.66 -0.54
CA ASP A 425 22.76 14.89 0.77
C ASP A 425 23.81 15.17 1.87
N ALA A 426 24.93 14.45 1.86
CA ALA A 426 26.05 14.71 2.76
C ALA A 426 26.59 16.14 2.60
N VAL A 427 26.93 16.53 1.37
CA VAL A 427 27.53 17.84 1.08
C VAL A 427 26.56 18.98 1.41
N GLU A 428 25.26 18.81 1.16
CA GLU A 428 24.23 19.80 1.50
C GLU A 428 23.96 19.89 3.01
N SER A 429 24.17 18.80 3.74
CA SER A 429 24.01 18.74 5.20
C SER A 429 25.24 19.23 5.97
N PHE A 430 26.43 19.29 5.34
CA PHE A 430 27.65 19.87 5.91
C PHE A 430 27.49 21.38 6.17
N GLY A 431 27.19 21.74 7.42
CA GLY A 431 27.03 23.13 7.87
C GLY A 431 25.85 23.37 8.82
N LYS A 432 24.97 22.37 9.01
CA LYS A 432 23.90 22.45 10.02
C LYS A 432 24.40 21.86 11.35
N PRO A 433 24.19 22.54 12.49
CA PRO A 433 24.62 22.00 13.78
C PRO A 433 23.88 20.69 14.07
N LEU A 434 24.64 19.65 14.41
CA LEU A 434 24.11 18.37 14.88
C LEU A 434 23.20 18.64 16.09
N ARG A 435 21.96 18.11 16.00
CA ARG A 435 20.96 18.22 17.07
C ARG A 435 21.58 17.69 18.37
N LYS A 436 21.61 18.55 19.41
CA LYS A 436 21.94 18.11 20.76
C LYS A 436 20.80 17.23 21.28
N GLU A 437 21.22 16.12 21.89
CA GLU A 437 20.45 15.00 22.46
C GLU A 437 19.23 15.42 23.29
#